data_AF-A0A226NM25-F1
#
_entry.id   AF-A0A226NM25-F1
#
_cell.length_a   1.000
_cell.length_b   1.000
_cell.length_c   1.000
_cell.angle_alpha   90.00
_cell.angle_beta   90.00
_cell.angle_gamma   90.00
#
_symmetry.space_group_name_H-M   'P 1'
#
loop_
_entity.id
_entity.type
_entity.pdbx_description
1 polymer ?
#
loop_
_entity_poly.entity_id
_entity_poly.type
_entity_poly.pdbx_seq_one_letter_code
_entity_poly.pdbx_strand_id
1 'polypeptide(L)'
;MLRFAVTLFAVITSSTCQQYGCLEGDTHKEKPSPEPNMHECTLYSESSCCYANFTEQLAHSPVIKVSNSYWNRCGQLSKSYEACKDDSICAHNWLTDWDRDDRGENHCRSKCVPYSEVRKHGQCDVCFLSYAQMYANGTDMCQNMWGESFKVSEASCLCLQMNKKDMVAIKHLLSESSEESSSISSSEEHACQKKLLKFEALQLEEGEETR
;
A
#
# COMPACT_ATOMS: atom_id res chain seq x y z
N MET A 1 17.50 4.04 -65.26
CA MET A 1 16.58 4.58 -64.24
C MET A 1 16.47 3.56 -63.10
N LEU A 2 17.41 3.57 -62.15
CA LEU A 2 17.45 2.58 -61.06
C LEU A 2 16.83 3.25 -59.81
N ARG A 3 15.69 2.74 -59.33
CA ARG A 3 15.04 3.23 -58.11
C ARG A 3 15.60 2.48 -56.90
N PHE A 4 16.33 3.17 -56.03
CA PHE A 4 16.74 2.63 -54.74
C PHE A 4 15.53 2.67 -53.78
N ALA A 5 15.04 1.50 -53.40
CA ALA A 5 14.07 1.37 -52.32
C ALA A 5 14.84 1.23 -50.99
N VAL A 6 14.82 2.27 -50.16
CA VAL A 6 15.33 2.22 -48.79
C VAL A 6 14.19 1.71 -47.92
N THR A 7 14.23 0.43 -47.55
CA THR A 7 13.31 -0.14 -46.57
C THR A 7 13.77 0.22 -45.16
N LEU A 8 13.05 1.15 -44.54
CA LEU A 8 13.22 1.53 -43.14
C LEU A 8 12.67 0.38 -42.27
N PHE A 9 13.53 -0.42 -41.66
CA PHE A 9 13.11 -1.38 -40.63
C PHE A 9 12.78 -0.59 -39.36
N ALA A 10 11.49 -0.38 -39.11
CA ALA A 10 11.01 0.07 -37.80
C ALA A 10 11.26 -1.06 -36.79
N VAL A 11 12.22 -0.85 -35.88
CA VAL A 11 12.40 -1.73 -34.73
C VAL A 11 11.25 -1.42 -33.76
N ILE A 12 10.19 -2.24 -33.83
CA ILE A 12 9.13 -2.23 -32.83
C ILE A 12 9.70 -2.94 -31.60
N THR A 13 10.26 -2.19 -30.65
CA THR A 13 10.52 -2.71 -29.31
C THR A 13 9.18 -2.86 -28.61
N SER A 14 8.55 -4.02 -28.74
CA SER A 14 7.44 -4.39 -27.88
C SER A 14 7.99 -4.59 -26.47
N SER A 15 7.89 -3.58 -25.61
CA SER A 15 8.02 -3.76 -24.17
C SER A 15 6.82 -4.59 -23.74
N THR A 16 6.97 -5.92 -23.72
CA THR A 16 6.03 -6.80 -23.02
C THR A 16 6.14 -6.42 -21.55
N CYS A 17 5.25 -5.55 -21.08
CA CYS A 17 5.14 -5.21 -19.68
C CYS A 17 4.99 -6.50 -18.87
N GLN A 18 5.75 -6.54 -17.78
CA GLN A 18 5.97 -7.65 -16.87
C GLN A 18 4.69 -7.96 -16.08
N GLN A 19 3.68 -8.50 -16.74
CA GLN A 19 2.33 -8.69 -16.16
C GLN A 19 2.30 -9.70 -14.99
N TYR A 20 3.44 -10.34 -14.67
CA TYR A 20 3.57 -11.38 -13.64
C TYR A 20 4.93 -11.35 -12.91
N GLY A 21 5.62 -10.21 -12.85
CA GLY A 21 6.86 -10.07 -12.08
C GLY A 21 6.66 -9.31 -10.78
N CYS A 22 7.64 -9.41 -9.89
CA CYS A 22 7.68 -8.62 -8.68
C CYS A 22 8.33 -7.25 -8.95
N LEU A 23 8.13 -6.30 -8.02
CA LEU A 23 8.79 -5.00 -8.09
C LEU A 23 10.30 -5.16 -7.98
N GLU A 24 11.05 -4.29 -8.67
CA GLU A 24 12.49 -4.20 -8.49
C GLU A 24 12.78 -3.36 -7.24
N GLY A 25 13.14 -4.02 -6.15
CA GLY A 25 13.57 -3.36 -4.92
C GLY A 25 14.40 -4.28 -4.04
N ASP A 26 15.00 -3.73 -3.00
CA ASP A 26 16.05 -4.39 -2.19
C ASP A 26 15.65 -5.76 -1.61
N THR A 27 14.37 -5.94 -1.30
CA THR A 27 13.83 -7.14 -0.62
C THR A 27 12.89 -7.97 -1.49
N HIS A 28 12.70 -7.58 -2.75
CA HIS A 28 11.79 -8.28 -3.65
C HIS A 28 12.49 -9.45 -4.35
N LYS A 29 11.73 -10.51 -4.58
CA LYS A 29 12.10 -11.59 -5.51
C LYS A 29 12.02 -11.08 -6.95
N GLU A 30 12.55 -11.84 -7.90
CA GLU A 30 12.34 -11.53 -9.32
C GLU A 30 10.90 -11.86 -9.76
N LYS A 31 10.35 -12.96 -9.23
CA LYS A 31 9.03 -13.50 -9.57
C LYS A 31 8.31 -14.02 -8.33
N PRO A 32 6.96 -13.97 -8.31
CA PRO A 32 6.21 -14.49 -7.18
C PRO A 32 6.35 -16.01 -7.10
N SER A 33 6.47 -16.53 -5.88
CA SER A 33 6.44 -17.97 -5.61
C SER A 33 5.94 -18.25 -4.19
N PRO A 34 5.54 -19.50 -3.88
CA PRO A 34 5.09 -19.87 -2.54
C PRO A 34 6.18 -19.65 -1.46
N GLU A 35 5.75 -19.20 -0.27
CA GLU A 35 6.55 -18.97 0.93
C GLU A 35 5.80 -19.57 2.15
N PRO A 36 6.01 -20.86 2.46
CA PRO A 36 5.20 -21.57 3.46
C PRO A 36 5.49 -21.14 4.91
N ASN A 37 6.62 -20.48 5.16
CA ASN A 37 7.11 -20.14 6.51
C ASN A 37 6.97 -18.65 6.84
N MET A 38 6.01 -17.95 6.23
CA MET A 38 5.76 -16.54 6.53
C MET A 38 5.20 -16.37 7.95
N HIS A 39 5.81 -15.48 8.74
CA HIS A 39 5.37 -15.16 10.10
C HIS A 39 4.27 -14.09 10.12
N GLU A 40 4.23 -13.23 9.11
CA GLU A 40 3.22 -12.22 8.84
C GLU A 40 3.08 -12.06 7.31
N CYS A 41 2.11 -11.31 6.83
CA CYS A 41 1.78 -11.16 5.40
C CYS A 41 1.31 -12.49 4.78
N THR A 42 0.73 -13.37 5.61
CA THR A 42 0.30 -14.73 5.23
C THR A 42 -0.81 -14.75 4.19
N LEU A 43 -1.51 -13.62 3.98
CA LEU A 43 -2.42 -13.44 2.85
C LEU A 43 -1.76 -13.76 1.49
N TYR A 44 -0.44 -13.59 1.40
CA TYR A 44 0.34 -13.77 0.17
C TYR A 44 1.16 -15.07 0.13
N SER A 45 1.00 -15.98 1.11
CA SER A 45 1.88 -17.16 1.27
C SER A 45 1.97 -18.05 0.03
N GLU A 46 0.87 -18.23 -0.69
CA GLU A 46 0.84 -19.11 -1.88
C GLU A 46 1.54 -18.50 -3.10
N SER A 47 1.74 -17.18 -3.13
CA SER A 47 2.31 -16.46 -4.26
C SER A 47 2.88 -15.11 -3.81
N SER A 48 4.02 -15.14 -3.11
CA SER A 48 4.64 -13.96 -2.50
C SER A 48 5.80 -13.41 -3.32
N CYS A 49 5.91 -12.08 -3.33
CA CYS A 49 7.05 -11.34 -3.86
C CYS A 49 8.13 -10.99 -2.83
N CYS A 50 7.93 -11.31 -1.54
CA CYS A 50 8.95 -11.21 -0.50
C CYS A 50 9.32 -12.61 0.02
N TYR A 51 10.50 -12.72 0.61
CA TYR A 51 10.94 -13.95 1.28
C TYR A 51 10.37 -14.03 2.71
N ALA A 52 10.14 -15.25 3.21
CA ALA A 52 9.67 -15.47 4.58
C ALA A 52 10.54 -14.79 5.67
N ASN A 53 11.86 -14.72 5.49
CA ASN A 53 12.77 -14.08 6.46
C ASN A 53 12.49 -12.57 6.66
N PHE A 54 11.95 -11.89 5.65
CA PHE A 54 11.55 -10.49 5.78
C PHE A 54 10.42 -10.33 6.80
N THR A 55 9.49 -11.29 6.80
CA THR A 55 8.29 -11.28 7.65
C THR A 55 8.60 -11.51 9.13
N GLU A 56 9.76 -12.10 9.46
CA GLU A 56 10.22 -12.30 10.84
C GLU A 56 10.29 -10.97 11.63
N GLN A 57 10.65 -9.88 10.95
CA GLN A 57 10.73 -8.54 11.55
C GLN A 57 9.36 -7.97 11.96
N LEU A 58 8.28 -8.54 11.40
CA LEU A 58 6.90 -8.11 11.64
C LEU A 58 6.17 -9.03 12.63
N ALA A 59 6.75 -10.17 12.98
CA ALA A 59 6.13 -11.20 13.80
C ALA A 59 5.83 -10.78 15.24
N HIS A 60 6.53 -9.75 15.75
CA HIS A 60 6.46 -9.34 17.14
C HIS A 60 5.91 -7.92 17.29
N SER A 61 4.97 -7.74 18.22
CA SER A 61 4.41 -6.45 18.59
C SER A 61 4.99 -5.98 19.93
N PRO A 62 5.46 -4.73 20.06
CA PRO A 62 5.45 -3.67 19.05
C PRO A 62 6.53 -3.83 17.98
N VAL A 63 6.20 -3.46 16.74
CA VAL A 63 7.17 -3.36 15.65
C VAL A 63 7.97 -2.07 15.86
N ILE A 64 9.25 -2.21 16.24
CA ILE A 64 10.12 -1.08 16.53
C ILE A 64 10.84 -0.58 15.28
N LYS A 65 11.39 -1.52 14.50
CA LYS A 65 12.21 -1.23 13.32
C LYS A 65 11.91 -2.27 12.25
N VAL A 66 11.78 -1.82 11.01
CA VAL A 66 11.67 -2.65 9.81
C VAL A 66 12.75 -2.19 8.84
N SER A 67 13.64 -3.10 8.46
CA SER A 67 14.87 -2.74 7.72
C SER A 67 15.62 -1.62 8.45
N ASN A 68 15.89 -0.47 7.80
CA ASN A 68 16.56 0.69 8.41
C ASN A 68 15.60 1.75 8.95
N SER A 69 14.28 1.49 8.95
CA SER A 69 13.27 2.47 9.36
C SER A 69 12.69 2.11 10.73
N TYR A 70 12.83 3.03 11.70
CA TYR A 70 12.17 2.99 12.99
C TYR A 70 10.75 3.52 12.90
N TRP A 71 9.81 2.73 13.43
CA TRP A 71 8.39 3.04 13.46
C TRP A 71 7.98 3.77 14.76
N ASN A 72 8.84 3.74 15.78
CA ASN A 72 8.56 4.28 17.09
C ASN A 72 9.24 5.64 17.39
N ARG A 73 9.62 6.40 16.35
CA ARG A 73 10.37 7.66 16.53
C ARG A 73 9.64 8.70 17.39
N CYS A 74 8.32 8.65 17.42
CA CYS A 74 7.48 9.52 18.23
C CYS A 74 6.75 8.78 19.36
N GLY A 75 7.25 7.61 19.77
CA GLY A 75 6.62 6.76 20.78
C GLY A 75 6.15 5.44 20.20
N GLN A 76 5.67 4.54 21.06
CA GLN A 76 5.17 3.24 20.63
C GLN A 76 3.80 3.41 19.95
N LEU A 77 3.69 2.93 18.71
CA LEU A 77 2.43 2.94 17.97
C LEU A 77 1.40 2.03 18.64
N SER A 78 0.17 2.50 18.67
CA SER A 78 -0.99 1.78 19.17
C SER A 78 -1.39 0.65 18.22
N LYS A 79 -2.05 -0.39 18.76
CA LYS A 79 -2.39 -1.60 17.99
C LYS A 79 -3.59 -1.45 17.04
N SER A 80 -4.39 -0.38 17.16
CA SER A 80 -5.62 -0.22 16.37
C SER A 80 -5.77 1.20 15.84
N TYR A 81 -6.44 1.35 14.70
CA TYR A 81 -6.68 2.64 14.04
C TYR A 81 -7.37 3.68 14.96
N GLU A 82 -8.39 3.27 15.71
CA GLU A 82 -9.06 4.15 16.68
C GLU A 82 -8.12 4.58 17.82
N ALA A 83 -7.06 3.84 18.09
CA ALA A 83 -6.01 4.23 19.01
C ALA A 83 -4.89 5.04 18.31
N CYS A 84 -4.65 4.82 17.02
CA CYS A 84 -3.67 5.56 16.22
C CYS A 84 -3.99 7.04 16.06
N LYS A 85 -5.26 7.44 16.20
CA LYS A 85 -5.64 8.87 16.18
C LYS A 85 -4.90 9.71 17.22
N ASP A 86 -4.50 9.07 18.33
CA ASP A 86 -3.79 9.70 19.44
C ASP A 86 -2.26 9.46 19.35
N ASP A 87 -1.80 8.61 18.41
CA ASP A 87 -0.38 8.37 18.16
C ASP A 87 0.27 9.61 17.53
N SER A 88 1.54 9.82 17.88
CA SER A 88 2.34 10.95 17.39
C SER A 88 3.16 10.53 16.18
N ILE A 89 3.27 11.42 15.19
CA ILE A 89 4.11 11.23 13.99
C ILE A 89 4.88 12.52 13.71
N CYS A 90 5.98 12.42 12.97
CA CYS A 90 6.84 13.56 12.63
C CYS A 90 7.11 13.71 11.13
N ALA A 91 6.55 12.82 10.31
CA ALA A 91 6.67 12.80 8.86
C ALA A 91 5.27 12.80 8.24
N HIS A 92 4.99 13.75 7.33
CA HIS A 92 3.74 13.79 6.59
C HIS A 92 3.80 12.80 5.41
N ASN A 93 4.91 12.81 4.69
CA ASN A 93 5.28 11.82 3.69
C ASN A 93 6.38 10.91 4.27
N TRP A 94 6.05 9.64 4.49
CA TRP A 94 6.91 8.68 5.18
C TRP A 94 8.05 8.15 4.32
N LEU A 95 8.09 8.49 3.03
CA LEU A 95 9.20 8.19 2.13
C LEU A 95 10.28 9.28 2.19
N THR A 96 9.88 10.53 2.36
CA THR A 96 10.76 11.69 2.07
C THR A 96 11.01 12.61 3.28
N ASP A 97 10.09 12.70 4.25
CA ASP A 97 10.16 13.68 5.34
C ASP A 97 11.01 13.20 6.54
N TRP A 98 12.15 12.59 6.26
CA TRP A 98 13.09 12.09 7.28
C TRP A 98 14.49 12.66 7.07
N ASP A 99 15.17 13.01 8.17
CA ASP A 99 16.62 13.15 8.16
C ASP A 99 17.23 11.74 8.23
N ARG A 100 18.22 11.43 7.38
CA ARG A 100 18.89 10.12 7.40
C ARG A 100 20.31 10.26 7.93
N ASP A 101 20.69 9.37 8.83
CA ASP A 101 22.06 9.31 9.36
C ASP A 101 23.01 8.49 8.46
N ASP A 102 24.28 8.41 8.86
CA ASP A 102 25.32 7.67 8.14
C ASP A 102 25.04 6.16 8.02
N ARG A 103 24.10 5.61 8.81
CA ARG A 103 23.65 4.22 8.76
C ARG A 103 22.36 4.05 7.96
N GLY A 104 21.81 5.15 7.42
CA GLY A 104 20.55 5.19 6.69
C GLY A 104 19.31 5.16 7.57
N GLU A 105 19.44 5.29 8.90
CA GLU A 105 18.31 5.29 9.81
C GLU A 105 17.54 6.61 9.74
N ASN A 106 16.21 6.53 9.78
CA ASN A 106 15.33 7.69 9.71
C ASN A 106 15.29 8.45 11.05
N HIS A 107 15.37 9.78 11.04
CA HIS A 107 15.25 10.65 12.19
C HIS A 107 14.23 11.75 11.90
N CYS A 108 13.47 12.14 12.92
CA CYS A 108 12.45 13.16 12.77
C CYS A 108 13.10 14.52 12.48
N ARG A 109 12.76 15.10 11.33
CA ARG A 109 13.09 16.49 11.00
C ARG A 109 12.24 17.49 11.81
N SER A 110 11.00 17.10 12.09
CA SER A 110 10.00 17.87 12.83
C SER A 110 9.82 17.33 14.25
N LYS A 111 9.32 18.14 15.19
CA LYS A 111 9.05 17.69 16.56
C LYS A 111 7.89 16.68 16.60
N CYS A 112 8.05 15.62 17.39
CA CYS A 112 6.94 14.73 17.77
C CYS A 112 6.01 15.45 18.76
N VAL A 113 4.69 15.43 18.54
CA VAL A 113 3.72 16.03 19.48
C VAL A 113 2.52 15.10 19.72
N PRO A 114 2.17 14.85 20.99
CA PRO A 114 1.01 14.04 21.36
C PRO A 114 -0.31 14.79 21.22
N TYR A 115 -1.37 14.05 20.87
CA TYR A 115 -2.75 14.55 20.72
C TYR A 115 -3.27 15.34 21.93
N SER A 116 -2.79 15.04 23.14
CA SER A 116 -3.24 15.67 24.40
C SER A 116 -2.83 17.14 24.59
N GLU A 117 -1.82 17.64 23.88
CA GLU A 117 -1.34 19.03 24.06
C GLU A 117 -2.08 20.06 23.18
N VAL A 118 -2.98 19.59 22.30
CA VAL A 118 -3.63 20.36 21.23
C VAL A 118 -4.72 21.33 21.71
N ARG A 119 -5.18 21.25 22.96
CA ARG A 119 -6.35 22.02 23.44
C ARG A 119 -6.08 23.25 24.29
N LYS A 120 -4.88 23.88 24.22
CA LYS A 120 -4.60 25.05 25.08
C LYS A 120 -4.44 26.43 24.46
N HIS A 121 -4.17 26.64 23.18
CA HIS A 121 -4.05 28.03 22.69
C HIS A 121 -4.58 28.20 21.28
N GLY A 122 -5.77 28.80 21.17
CA GLY A 122 -6.46 29.17 19.93
C GLY A 122 -5.82 30.34 19.18
N GLN A 123 -4.48 30.39 19.09
CA GLN A 123 -3.74 31.29 18.20
C GLN A 123 -2.26 30.88 18.23
N CYS A 124 -1.75 30.17 17.22
CA CYS A 124 -0.31 29.97 17.01
C CYS A 124 -0.02 29.72 15.52
N ASP A 125 0.75 30.61 14.92
CA ASP A 125 1.34 30.50 13.58
C ASP A 125 2.49 29.47 13.55
N VAL A 126 2.25 28.21 13.94
CA VAL A 126 3.17 27.11 13.66
C VAL A 126 2.38 25.78 13.71
N CYS A 127 2.26 25.08 12.59
CA CYS A 127 1.48 23.85 12.45
C CYS A 127 2.15 22.66 13.14
N PHE A 128 1.43 21.92 14.00
CA PHE A 128 1.94 20.78 14.78
C PHE A 128 0.88 19.67 14.87
N LEU A 129 1.21 18.41 14.49
CA LEU A 129 0.23 17.49 13.91
C LEU A 129 0.22 16.06 14.51
N SER A 130 -0.88 15.64 15.16
CA SER A 130 -1.30 14.23 15.31
C SER A 130 -1.79 13.65 13.97
N TYR A 131 -2.13 12.35 13.86
CA TYR A 131 -2.72 11.81 12.61
C TYR A 131 -3.92 12.62 12.09
N ALA A 132 -4.86 12.98 12.96
CA ALA A 132 -6.05 13.77 12.61
C ALA A 132 -5.76 15.25 12.28
N GLN A 133 -4.58 15.74 12.66
CA GLN A 133 -4.12 17.07 12.28
C GLN A 133 -3.24 17.01 11.02
N MET A 134 -2.48 15.92 10.86
CA MET A 134 -1.57 15.68 9.75
C MET A 134 -2.35 15.45 8.47
N TYR A 135 -3.45 14.71 8.57
CA TYR A 135 -4.31 14.38 7.45
C TYR A 135 -5.73 14.82 7.74
N ALA A 136 -6.35 15.49 6.78
CA ALA A 136 -7.71 16.00 6.91
C ALA A 136 -8.75 14.87 7.05
N ASN A 137 -8.49 13.71 6.46
CA ASN A 137 -9.31 12.50 6.50
C ASN A 137 -8.49 11.28 6.00
N GLY A 138 -9.11 10.09 5.98
CA GLY A 138 -8.44 8.87 5.53
C GLY A 138 -7.97 8.90 4.06
N THR A 139 -8.67 9.64 3.20
CA THR A 139 -8.27 9.82 1.80
C THR A 139 -6.97 10.61 1.69
N ASP A 140 -6.89 11.72 2.41
CA ASP A 140 -5.70 12.56 2.49
C ASP A 140 -4.50 11.76 3.04
N MET A 141 -4.73 10.93 4.06
CA MET A 141 -3.70 10.03 4.59
C MET A 141 -3.18 9.06 3.52
N CYS A 142 -4.07 8.30 2.87
CA CYS A 142 -3.67 7.31 1.88
C CYS A 142 -2.90 7.93 0.69
N GLN A 143 -3.30 9.13 0.25
CA GLN A 143 -2.71 9.80 -0.90
C GLN A 143 -1.40 10.55 -0.62
N ASN A 144 -1.05 10.78 0.65
CA ASN A 144 0.14 11.56 1.00
C ASN A 144 1.20 10.76 1.77
N MET A 145 0.79 9.80 2.61
CA MET A 145 1.70 9.06 3.49
C MET A 145 2.82 8.37 2.70
N TRP A 146 2.52 7.83 1.53
CA TRP A 146 3.49 7.17 0.64
C TRP A 146 3.67 7.90 -0.69
N GLY A 147 3.42 9.22 -0.72
CA GLY A 147 3.43 10.00 -1.95
C GLY A 147 2.48 9.44 -3.00
N GLU A 148 2.93 9.35 -4.26
CA GLU A 148 2.10 8.89 -5.38
C GLU A 148 1.85 7.37 -5.41
N SER A 149 2.31 6.61 -4.39
CA SER A 149 2.19 5.15 -4.36
C SER A 149 0.74 4.66 -4.30
N PHE A 150 -0.17 5.44 -3.71
CA PHE A 150 -1.58 5.06 -3.56
C PHE A 150 -2.53 6.18 -4.02
N LYS A 151 -3.65 5.76 -4.60
CA LYS A 151 -4.79 6.60 -4.92
C LYS A 151 -6.05 5.92 -4.38
N VAL A 152 -6.89 6.66 -3.68
CA VAL A 152 -8.18 6.14 -3.21
C VAL A 152 -9.14 6.05 -4.40
N SER A 153 -9.71 4.87 -4.60
CA SER A 153 -10.71 4.61 -5.62
C SER A 153 -12.06 5.18 -5.19
N GLU A 154 -12.82 5.74 -6.14
CA GLU A 154 -14.22 6.10 -5.94
C GLU A 154 -15.13 4.86 -5.96
N ALA A 155 -14.62 3.75 -6.53
CA ALA A 155 -15.33 2.50 -6.64
C ALA A 155 -15.27 1.71 -5.33
N SER A 156 -16.38 1.05 -5.01
CA SER A 156 -16.52 0.29 -3.76
C SER A 156 -15.90 -1.11 -3.86
N CYS A 157 -15.84 -1.69 -5.07
CA CYS A 157 -15.30 -3.03 -5.29
C CYS A 157 -13.97 -3.02 -6.05
N LEU A 158 -13.80 -2.15 -7.04
CA LEU A 158 -12.55 -2.00 -7.79
C LEU A 158 -11.48 -1.24 -6.98
N CYS A 159 -11.09 -1.80 -5.84
CA CYS A 159 -10.06 -1.29 -4.95
C CYS A 159 -9.40 -2.42 -4.14
N LEU A 160 -8.19 -2.17 -3.65
CA LEU A 160 -7.47 -3.08 -2.77
C LEU A 160 -7.65 -2.65 -1.31
N GLN A 161 -7.90 -3.62 -0.44
CA GLN A 161 -8.13 -3.43 1.00
C GLN A 161 -7.19 -4.28 1.86
N MET A 162 -6.20 -4.92 1.25
CA MET A 162 -5.19 -5.77 1.89
C MET A 162 -5.79 -6.91 2.70
N ASN A 163 -6.87 -7.51 2.16
CA ASN A 163 -7.55 -8.65 2.76
C ASN A 163 -8.05 -9.61 1.69
N LYS A 164 -8.71 -10.71 2.09
CA LYS A 164 -9.16 -11.76 1.15
C LYS A 164 -10.10 -11.26 0.05
N LYS A 165 -10.79 -10.12 0.24
CA LYS A 165 -11.65 -9.50 -0.78
C LYS A 165 -10.86 -9.07 -2.02
N ASP A 166 -9.55 -8.81 -1.87
CA ASP A 166 -8.67 -8.42 -2.97
C ASP A 166 -8.59 -9.51 -4.05
N MET A 167 -8.82 -10.79 -3.70
CA MET A 167 -8.90 -11.89 -4.66
C MET A 167 -10.05 -11.73 -5.66
N VAL A 168 -11.09 -10.98 -5.29
CA VAL A 168 -12.20 -10.61 -6.19
C VAL A 168 -11.83 -9.38 -6.99
N ALA A 169 -11.38 -8.31 -6.32
CA ALA A 169 -11.07 -7.03 -6.94
C ALA A 169 -9.98 -7.14 -8.02
N ILE A 170 -8.88 -7.87 -7.74
CA ILE A 170 -7.72 -7.96 -8.64
C ILE A 170 -8.06 -8.55 -10.01
N LYS A 171 -9.06 -9.45 -10.06
CA LYS A 171 -9.50 -10.09 -11.31
C LYS A 171 -10.14 -9.08 -12.27
N HIS A 172 -10.70 -8.00 -11.74
CA HIS A 172 -11.33 -6.93 -12.53
C HIS A 172 -10.39 -5.74 -12.73
N LEU A 173 -9.49 -5.47 -11.79
CA LEU A 173 -8.50 -4.40 -11.91
C LEU A 173 -7.49 -4.66 -13.03
N LEU A 174 -7.05 -5.91 -13.20
CA LEU A 174 -6.02 -6.24 -14.20
C LEU A 174 -6.59 -6.40 -15.62
N SER A 175 -7.89 -6.71 -15.76
CA SER A 175 -8.55 -6.87 -17.06
C SER A 175 -8.69 -5.56 -17.85
N GLU A 176 -8.64 -4.40 -17.19
CA GLU A 176 -8.68 -3.10 -17.86
C GLU A 176 -7.31 -2.70 -18.47
N SER A 177 -6.20 -3.35 -18.11
CA SER A 177 -4.86 -2.96 -18.59
C SER A 177 -4.55 -3.33 -20.05
N SER A 178 -5.42 -4.09 -20.72
CA SER A 178 -5.24 -4.45 -22.14
C SER A 178 -5.82 -3.44 -23.13
N GLU A 179 -6.60 -2.45 -22.68
CA GLU A 179 -7.09 -1.35 -23.52
C GLU A 179 -7.04 -0.04 -22.72
N GLU A 180 -6.17 0.88 -23.11
CA GLU A 180 -6.16 2.26 -22.58
C GLU A 180 -7.52 2.92 -22.82
N SER A 181 -8.43 2.82 -21.86
CA SER A 181 -9.62 3.67 -21.79
C SER A 181 -9.84 4.08 -20.34
N SER A 182 -9.67 5.38 -20.09
CA SER A 182 -9.68 6.04 -18.79
C SER A 182 -11.09 6.21 -18.21
N SER A 183 -11.95 5.21 -18.36
CA SER A 183 -13.29 5.20 -17.78
C SER A 183 -13.59 3.82 -17.23
N ILE A 184 -13.54 3.69 -15.90
CA ILE A 184 -14.13 2.56 -15.18
C ILE A 184 -15.54 2.39 -15.73
N SER A 185 -15.77 1.33 -16.51
CA SER A 185 -17.11 1.13 -17.03
C SER A 185 -18.01 0.78 -15.84
N SER A 186 -19.18 1.40 -15.75
CA SER A 186 -20.16 1.07 -14.71
C SER A 186 -20.48 -0.43 -14.67
N SER A 187 -20.33 -1.12 -15.80
CA SER A 187 -20.48 -2.57 -15.91
C SER A 187 -19.42 -3.37 -15.15
N GLU A 188 -18.15 -2.95 -15.12
CA GLU A 188 -17.10 -3.68 -14.40
C GLU A 188 -17.24 -3.54 -12.89
N GLU A 189 -17.58 -2.36 -12.38
CA GLU A 189 -17.86 -2.16 -10.95
C GLU A 189 -19.06 -3.01 -10.51
N HIS A 190 -20.15 -3.03 -11.28
CA HIS A 190 -21.30 -3.88 -10.98
C HIS A 190 -20.97 -5.38 -11.03
N ALA A 191 -20.14 -5.81 -11.98
CA ALA A 191 -19.69 -7.19 -12.08
C ALA A 191 -18.82 -7.58 -10.86
N CYS A 192 -17.91 -6.70 -10.46
CA CYS A 192 -17.08 -6.86 -9.27
C CYS A 192 -17.97 -6.96 -8.03
N GLN A 193 -18.86 -5.99 -7.80
CA GLN A 193 -19.76 -5.97 -6.63
C GLN A 193 -20.59 -7.25 -6.52
N LYS A 194 -21.13 -7.74 -7.64
CA LYS A 194 -21.90 -8.99 -7.67
C LYS A 194 -21.06 -10.19 -7.24
N LYS A 195 -19.79 -10.26 -7.63
CA LYS A 195 -18.89 -11.33 -7.18
C LYS A 195 -18.48 -11.16 -5.73
N LEU A 196 -18.29 -9.93 -5.27
CA LEU A 196 -17.94 -9.62 -3.89
C LEU A 196 -19.05 -10.06 -2.93
N LEU A 197 -20.31 -9.75 -3.23
CA LEU A 197 -21.46 -10.19 -2.43
C LEU A 197 -21.55 -11.73 -2.34
N LYS A 198 -21.27 -12.43 -3.44
CA LYS A 198 -21.22 -13.90 -3.43
C LYS A 198 -20.08 -14.44 -2.58
N PHE A 199 -18.91 -13.80 -2.66
CA PHE A 199 -17.75 -14.17 -1.86
C PHE A 199 -18.01 -13.99 -0.36
N GLU A 200 -18.64 -12.87 0.02
CA GLU A 200 -19.02 -12.60 1.41
C GLU A 200 -20.06 -13.60 1.94
N ALA A 201 -21.06 -13.96 1.13
CA ALA A 201 -22.02 -14.99 1.49
C ALA A 201 -21.36 -16.35 1.77
N LEU A 202 -20.42 -16.77 0.92
CA LEU A 202 -19.67 -18.02 1.11
C LEU A 202 -18.80 -18.01 2.38
N GLN A 203 -18.15 -16.89 2.69
CA GLN A 203 -17.35 -16.78 3.92
C GLN A 203 -18.19 -16.81 5.19
N LEU A 204 -19.42 -16.31 5.14
CA LEU A 204 -20.36 -16.39 6.26
C LEU A 204 -20.80 -17.84 6.49
N GLU A 205 -21.08 -18.59 5.42
CA GLU A 205 -21.41 -20.03 5.51
C GLU A 205 -20.23 -20.84 6.09
N GLU A 206 -19.01 -20.64 5.59
CA GLU A 206 -17.80 -21.31 6.13
C GLU A 206 -17.51 -20.93 7.60
N GLY A 207 -17.81 -19.68 7.99
CA GLY A 207 -17.64 -19.18 9.36
C GLY A 207 -18.71 -19.69 10.34
N GLU A 208 -19.90 -20.01 9.86
CA GLU A 208 -20.96 -20.66 10.67
C GLU A 208 -20.70 -22.17 10.82
N GLU A 209 -20.15 -22.83 9.80
CA GLU A 209 -19.84 -24.26 9.82
C GLU A 209 -18.63 -24.61 10.70
N THR A 210 -17.79 -23.61 11.03
CA THR A 210 -16.60 -23.74 11.89
C THR A 210 -16.83 -23.31 13.35
N ARG A 211 -18.08 -23.02 13.76
CA ARG A 211 -18.45 -22.58 15.11
C ARG A 211 -19.32 -23.58 15.85
#